data_AF-A0A538TW70-F1
#
_entry.id   AF-A0A538TW70-F1
#
_cell.length_a   1.000
_cell.length_b   1.000
_cell.length_c   1.000
_cell.angle_alpha   90.00
_cell.angle_beta   90.00
_cell.angle_gamma   90.00
#
_symmetry.space_group_name_H-M   'P 1'
#
loop_
_entity.id
_entity.type
_entity.pdbx_description
1 polymer ?
#
loop_
_entity_poly.entity_id
_entity_poly.type
_entity_poly.pdbx_seq_one_letter_code
_entity_poly.pdbx_strand_id
1 'polypeptide(L)' 'MALSPDGRLLYVANGPSNDVSVVDVAARREIRRIPVGQGPWGVAVVRAPASGSVVDLRLP' A
#
# COMPACT_ATOMS: atom_id res chain seq x y z
N MET A 1 5.77 7.94 -2.41
CA MET A 1 5.56 6.63 -3.07
C MET A 1 6.11 5.53 -2.20
N ALA A 2 5.62 4.30 -2.33
CA ALA A 2 6.11 3.14 -1.57
C ALA A 2 5.99 1.85 -2.38
N LEU A 3 6.97 0.95 -2.24
CA LEU A 3 6.94 -0.39 -2.84
C LEU A 3 6.19 -1.37 -1.94
N SER A 4 5.59 -2.39 -2.55
CA SER A 4 5.17 -3.59 -1.83
C SER A 4 6.38 -4.31 -1.22
N PRO A 5 6.21 -5.12 -0.16
CA PRO A 5 7.32 -5.83 0.48
C PRO A 5 8.10 -6.75 -0.46
N ASP A 6 7.46 -7.27 -1.51
CA ASP A 6 8.07 -8.10 -2.54
C ASP A 6 8.57 -7.30 -3.76
N GLY A 7 8.44 -5.98 -3.75
CA GLY A 7 8.90 -5.07 -4.81
C GLY A 7 8.13 -5.14 -6.13
N ARG A 8 7.06 -5.94 -6.22
CA ARG A 8 6.30 -6.12 -7.46
C ARG A 8 5.40 -4.94 -7.81
N LEU A 9 4.89 -4.25 -6.79
CA LEU A 9 3.96 -3.14 -6.94
C LEU A 9 4.56 -1.85 -6.37
N LEU A 10 4.36 -0.75 -7.08
CA LEU A 10 4.65 0.60 -6.63
C LEU A 10 3.34 1.36 -6.45
N TYR A 11 3.20 2.01 -5.29
CA TYR A 11 2.06 2.85 -4.95
C TYR A 11 2.47 4.32 -4.96
N VAL A 12 1.76 5.14 -5.75
CA VAL A 12 2.06 6.58 -5.92
C VAL A 12 0.83 7.38 -5.51
N ALA A 13 1.01 8.28 -4.54
CA ALA A 13 -0.03 9.22 -4.13
C ALA A 13 -0.07 10.39 -5.10
N ASN A 14 -1.25 10.63 -5.69
CA ASN A 14 -1.46 11.69 -6.67
C ASN A 14 -2.30 12.81 -6.04
N GLY A 15 -1.63 13.71 -5.31
CA GLY A 15 -2.25 14.80 -4.56
C GLY A 15 -3.34 15.56 -5.33
N PRO A 16 -3.04 16.12 -6.52
CA PRO A 16 -4.02 16.88 -7.30
C PRO A 16 -5.19 16.05 -7.84
N SER A 17 -5.00 14.75 -8.05
CA SER A 17 -6.02 13.86 -8.63
C SER A 17 -6.86 13.14 -7.57
N ASN A 18 -6.49 13.24 -6.29
CA ASN A 18 -7.19 12.59 -5.18
C ASN A 18 -7.29 11.07 -5.33
N ASP A 19 -6.27 10.45 -5.91
CA ASP A 19 -6.18 9.01 -6.09
C ASP A 19 -4.76 8.47 -5.78
N VAL A 20 -4.66 7.15 -5.74
CA VAL A 20 -3.38 6.42 -5.66
C VAL A 20 -3.26 5.53 -6.89
N SER A 21 -2.17 5.69 -7.64
CA SER A 21 -1.80 4.77 -8.72
C SER A 21 -1.14 3.52 -8.16
N VAL A 22 -1.50 2.36 -8.70
CA VAL A 22 -0.82 1.07 -8.51
C VAL A 22 -0.11 0.73 -9.82
N VAL A 23 1.21 0.60 -9.74
CA VAL A 23 2.09 0.35 -10.88
C VAL A 23 2.71 -1.03 -10.74
N ASP A 24 2.60 -1.83 -11.80
CA ASP A 24 3.41 -3.04 -11.95
C ASP A 24 4.83 -2.63 -12.33
N VAL A 25 5.79 -2.98 -11.48
CA VAL A 25 7.19 -2.54 -11.62
C VAL A 25 7.89 -3.23 -12.78
N ALA A 26 7.59 -4.51 -13.03
CA ALA A 26 8.22 -5.27 -14.10
C ALA A 26 7.72 -4.79 -15.48
N ALA A 27 6.41 -4.60 -15.61
CA ALA A 27 5.79 -4.11 -16.83
C ALA A 27 5.93 -2.58 -17.01
N ARG A 28 6.37 -1.87 -15.97
CA ARG A 28 6.48 -0.39 -15.94
C ARG A 28 5.19 0.30 -16.34
N ARG A 29 4.06 -0.24 -15.86
CA ARG A 29 2.73 0.18 -16.29
C ARG A 29 1.81 0.36 -15.10
N GLU A 30 1.04 1.43 -15.11
CA GLU A 30 -0.09 1.60 -14.18
C GLU A 30 -1.15 0.53 -14.47
N ILE A 31 -1.52 -0.23 -13.45
CA ILE A 31 -2.50 -1.32 -13.56
C ILE A 31 -3.83 -0.97 -12.86
N ARG A 32 -3.85 0.05 -12.00
CA ARG A 32 -5.04 0.50 -11.29
C ARG A 32 -4.89 1.92 -10.75
N ARG A 33 -6.00 2.64 -10.67
CA ARG A 33 -6.16 3.81 -9.79
C ARG A 33 -7.17 3.54 -8.71
N ILE A 34 -6.89 4.03 -7.52
CA ILE A 34 -7.74 3.89 -6.34
C ILE A 34 -8.13 5.29 -5.90
N PRO A 35 -9.39 5.73 -6.09
CA PRO A 35 -9.86 6.99 -5.54
C PRO A 35 -9.67 7.00 -4.02
N VAL A 36 -9.17 8.12 -3.50
CA VAL A 36 -9.04 8.36 -2.06
C VAL A 36 -9.61 9.73 -1.69
N GLY A 37 -9.31 10.21 -0.48
CA GLY A 37 -9.64 11.56 -0.05
C GLY A 37 -8.79 12.64 -0.71
N GLN A 38 -8.98 13.89 -0.27
CA GLN A 38 -8.30 15.05 -0.87
C GLN A 38 -6.80 15.08 -0.56
N GLY A 39 -5.99 15.36 -1.57
CA GLY A 39 -4.57 15.69 -1.43
C GLY A 39 -3.70 14.59 -0.79
N PRO A 40 -3.70 13.34 -1.28
CA PRO A 40 -2.75 12.35 -0.78
C PRO A 40 -1.32 12.72 -1.20
N TRP A 41 -0.40 12.82 -0.23
CA TRP A 41 1.02 13.14 -0.49
C TRP A 41 1.98 12.03 -0.07
N GLY A 42 1.52 11.12 0.79
CA GLY A 42 2.32 10.04 1.36
C GLY A 42 1.68 8.68 1.16
N VAL A 43 2.51 7.64 1.12
CA VAL A 43 2.07 6.23 1.14
C VAL A 43 2.99 5.46 2.05
N ALA A 44 2.43 4.63 2.93
CA ALA A 44 3.15 3.61 3.67
C ALA A 44 2.53 2.25 3.34
N VAL A 45 3.38 1.27 3.06
CA VAL A 45 2.94 -0.12 2.85
C VAL A 45 3.39 -0.93 4.05
N VAL A 46 2.43 -1.60 4.70
CA VAL A 46 2.69 -2.47 5.84
C VAL A 46 2.34 -3.90 5.47
N ARG A 47 3.12 -4.85 5.96
CA ARG A 47 2.75 -6.26 5.88
C ARG A 47 1.66 -6.49 6.92
N ALA A 48 0.49 -6.93 6.48
CA ALA A 48 -0.52 -7.38 7.43
C ALA A 48 0.06 -8.57 8.23
N PRO A 49 -0.15 -8.63 9.56
CA PRO A 49 0.23 -9.81 10.32
C PRO A 49 -0.45 -11.04 9.69
N ALA A 50 0.27 -12.15 9.64
CA ALA A 50 -0.34 -13.42 9.24
C ALA A 50 -1.55 -13.65 10.16
N SER A 51 -2.73 -13.83 9.57
CA SER A 51 -3.97 -14.12 10.28
C SER A 51 -3.73 -15.37 11.15
N GLY A 52 -3.45 -15.20 12.44
CA GLY A 52 -3.10 -16.31 13.33
C GLY A 52 -2.25 -15.96 14.55
N SER A 53 -1.58 -14.81 14.60
CA SER A 53 -0.81 -14.40 15.79
C SER A 53 -1.70 -13.80 16.88
N VAL A 54 -2.65 -14.57 17.43
CA VAL A 54 -3.25 -14.24 18.73
C VAL A 54 -2.24 -14.69 19.78
N VAL A 55 -1.41 -13.75 20.26
CA VAL A 55 -0.65 -13.97 21.48
C VAL A 55 -1.64 -13.79 22.62
N ASP A 56 -2.22 -14.89 23.11
CA ASP A 56 -3.04 -14.89 24.32
C ASP A 56 -2.12 -14.66 25.52
N LEU A 57 -1.89 -13.39 25.88
CA LEU A 57 -1.20 -13.01 27.11
C LEU A 57 -2.17 -13.13 28.29
N ARG A 58 -2.53 -14.37 28.65
CA ARG A 58 -2.98 -14.64 30.03
C ARG A 58 -1.74 -14.75 30.91
N LEU A 59 -1.44 -13.65 31.59
CA LEU A 59 -0.55 -13.67 32.75
C LEU A 59 -1.20 -14.48 33.89
N PRO A 60 -0.41 -15.17 34.74
CA PRO A 60 -0.93 -15.86 35.92
C PRO A 60 -1.55 -14.89 36.95
#